data_AF-A0A9D5FAR3-F1
#
_entry.id   AF-A0A9D5FAR3-F1
#
_cell.length_a   1.000
_cell.length_b   1.000
_cell.length_c   1.000
_cell.angle_alpha   90.00
_cell.angle_beta   90.00
_cell.angle_gamma   90.00
#
_symmetry.space_group_name_H-M   'P 1'
#
loop_
_entity.id
_entity.type
_entity.pdbx_description
1 polymer ?
#
loop_
_entity_poly.entity_id
_entity_poly.type
_entity_poly.pdbx_seq_one_letter_code
_entity_poly.pdbx_strand_id
1 'polypeptide(L)' 'MTCFICGEPATKTDVGDDYEERVCQKCGHYRITSMALTLMKARDWRFDEELVRTWLEHQKRRGFIPTIDHHQASRLIRA' A
#
# COMPACT_ATOMS: atom_id res chain seq x y z
N MET A 1 -13.65 4.53 2.49
CA MET A 1 -12.57 3.81 1.77
C MET A 1 -11.76 3.03 2.79
N THR A 2 -11.25 1.86 2.44
CA THR A 2 -10.50 0.98 3.37
C THR A 2 -9.01 0.99 3.04
N CYS A 3 -8.20 0.72 4.06
CA CYS A 3 -6.78 0.49 3.92
C CYS A 3 -6.55 -0.86 3.24
N PHE A 4 -5.77 -0.89 2.16
CA PHE A 4 -5.39 -2.14 1.48
C PHE A 4 -4.50 -3.06 2.33
N ILE A 5 -3.88 -2.52 3.40
CA ILE A 5 -2.96 -3.25 4.26
C ILE A 5 -3.71 -3.95 5.39
N CYS A 6 -4.48 -3.21 6.18
CA CYS A 6 -5.15 -3.74 7.39
C CYS A 6 -6.68 -3.75 7.33
N GLY A 7 -7.30 -3.32 6.22
CA GLY A 7 -8.76 -3.29 6.06
C GLY A 7 -9.49 -2.18 6.82
N GLU A 8 -8.82 -1.49 7.75
CA GLU A 8 -9.39 -0.40 8.56
C GLU A 8 -9.77 0.83 7.72
N PRO A 9 -10.61 1.75 8.27
CA PRO A 9 -10.91 3.01 7.61
C PRO A 9 -9.65 3.78 7.20
N ALA A 10 -9.61 4.22 5.95
CA ALA A 10 -8.54 5.04 5.40
C ALA A 10 -9.11 6.13 4.48
N THR A 11 -8.44 7.27 4.47
CA THR A 11 -8.76 8.34 3.51
C THR A 11 -8.17 7.97 2.17
N LYS A 12 -8.99 8.03 1.11
CA LYS A 12 -8.53 7.99 -0.27
C LYS A 12 -8.24 9.42 -0.71
N THR A 13 -7.05 9.65 -1.25
CA THR A 13 -6.73 10.87 -1.99
C THR A 13 -6.78 10.51 -3.47
N ASP A 14 -7.45 11.32 -4.27
CA ASP A 14 -7.45 11.17 -5.72
C ASP A 14 -6.19 11.84 -6.27
N VAL A 15 -5.36 11.06 -6.96
CA VAL A 15 -4.04 11.50 -7.42
C VAL A 15 -3.81 11.21 -8.91
N GLY A 16 -4.87 10.80 -9.62
CA GLY A 16 -4.83 10.35 -11.01
C GLY A 16 -5.11 8.85 -11.14
N ASP A 17 -5.03 8.34 -12.37
CA ASP A 17 -5.50 6.97 -12.70
C ASP A 17 -4.46 5.87 -12.45
N ASP A 18 -3.18 6.23 -12.35
CA ASP A 18 -2.07 5.27 -12.28
C ASP A 18 -1.83 4.72 -10.86
N TYR A 19 -2.28 5.45 -9.83
CA TYR A 19 -2.06 5.13 -8.43
C TYR A 19 -3.22 5.55 -7.54
N GLU A 20 -3.53 4.69 -6.58
CA GLU A 20 -4.40 5.03 -5.46
C GLU A 20 -3.56 5.42 -4.25
N GLU A 21 -3.87 6.57 -3.65
CA GLU A 21 -3.27 6.98 -2.40
C GLU A 21 -4.21 6.69 -1.22
N ARG A 22 -3.60 6.24 -0.13
CA ARG A 22 -4.28 5.89 1.12
C ARG A 22 -3.54 6.53 2.28
N VAL A 23 -4.31 7.18 3.14
CA VAL A 23 -3.88 7.64 4.45
C VAL A 23 -4.62 6.84 5.51
N CYS A 24 -3.93 5.92 6.17
CA CYS A 24 -4.45 5.12 7.25
C CYS A 24 -3.80 5.54 8.57
N GLN A 25 -4.59 5.73 9.62
CA GLN A 25 -4.05 6.09 10.94
C GLN A 25 -3.17 4.99 11.56
N LYS A 26 -3.41 3.71 11.21
CA LYS A 26 -2.61 2.57 11.69
C LYS A 26 -1.41 2.24 10.80
N CYS A 27 -1.59 2.28 9.48
CA CYS A 27 -0.54 1.85 8.54
C CYS A 27 0.31 3.00 7.99
N GLY A 28 -0.18 4.25 8.07
CA GLY A 28 0.50 5.41 7.52
C GLY A 28 -0.01 5.82 6.14
N HIS A 29 0.80 6.65 5.47
CA HIS A 29 0.49 7.27 4.19
C HIS A 29 1.28 6.59 3.07
N TYR A 30 0.59 6.12 2.04
CA TYR A 30 1.20 5.38 0.94
C TYR A 30 0.40 5.50 -0.35
N ARG A 31 1.06 5.18 -1.46
CA ARG A 31 0.47 4.96 -2.78
C ARG A 31 0.56 3.49 -3.16
N ILE A 32 -0.37 3.03 -3.97
CA ILE A 32 -0.32 1.71 -4.58
C ILE A 32 -0.73 1.83 -6.05
N THR A 33 0.03 1.21 -6.96
CA THR A 33 -0.28 1.30 -8.39
C THR A 33 -1.49 0.46 -8.76
N SER A 34 -2.24 0.89 -9.77
CA SER A 34 -3.40 0.14 -10.29
C SER A 34 -3.02 -1.28 -10.75
N MET A 35 -1.79 -1.45 -11.27
CA MET A 35 -1.24 -2.75 -11.61
C MET A 35 -0.98 -3.63 -10.37
N ALA A 36 -0.44 -3.07 -9.29
CA ALA A 36 -0.23 -3.82 -8.04
C ALA A 36 -1.56 -4.29 -7.44
N LEU A 37 -2.57 -3.41 -7.41
CA LEU A 37 -3.93 -3.77 -6.96
C LEU A 37 -4.53 -4.91 -7.79
N THR A 38 -4.39 -4.83 -9.11
CA THR A 38 -4.88 -5.87 -10.04
C THR A 38 -4.19 -7.20 -9.78
N LEU A 39 -2.87 -7.20 -9.62
CA LEU A 39 -2.08 -8.39 -9.32
C LEU A 39 -2.47 -9.02 -7.98
N MET A 40 -2.62 -8.20 -6.93
CA MET A 40 -3.00 -8.67 -5.61
C MET A 40 -4.38 -9.33 -5.64
N LYS A 41 -5.36 -8.71 -6.28
CA LYS A 41 -6.71 -9.26 -6.42
C LYS A 41 -6.71 -10.57 -7.22
N ALA A 42 -5.93 -10.64 -8.31
CA ALA A 42 -5.86 -11.84 -9.14
C ALA A 42 -5.24 -13.05 -8.43
N ARG A 43 -4.38 -12.81 -7.42
CA ARG A 43 -3.70 -13.86 -6.65
C ARG A 43 -4.25 -14.06 -5.24
N ASP A 44 -5.34 -13.39 -4.89
CA ASP A 44 -5.90 -13.29 -3.53
C ASP A 44 -4.83 -12.96 -2.47
N TRP A 45 -3.86 -12.12 -2.85
CA TRP A 45 -2.76 -11.75 -1.99
C TRP A 45 -3.21 -10.78 -0.91
N ARG A 46 -2.67 -11.00 0.30
CA ARG A 46 -2.84 -10.11 1.44
C ARG A 46 -1.49 -9.62 1.91
N PHE A 47 -1.44 -8.34 2.22
CA PHE A 47 -0.25 -7.75 2.80
C PHE A 47 0.03 -8.32 4.19
N ASP A 48 1.31 -8.47 4.50
CA ASP A 48 1.73 -8.58 5.89
C ASP A 48 1.76 -7.17 6.49
N GLU A 49 0.87 -6.91 7.44
CA GLU A 49 0.70 -5.57 8.00
C GLU A 49 1.96 -5.04 8.68
N GLU A 50 2.69 -5.89 9.42
CA GLU A 50 3.87 -5.47 10.17
C GLU A 50 5.03 -5.19 9.21
N LEU A 51 5.21 -6.06 8.21
CA LEU A 51 6.22 -5.89 7.18
C LEU A 51 5.99 -4.62 6.37
N VAL A 52 4.75 -4.35 5.95
CA VAL A 52 4.44 -3.13 5.20
C VAL A 52 4.65 -1.89 6.06
N ARG A 53 4.18 -1.87 7.31
CA ARG A 53 4.38 -0.72 8.21
C ARG A 53 5.86 -0.43 8.42
N THR A 54 6.66 -1.46 8.63
CA THR A 54 8.11 -1.34 8.76
C THR A 54 8.71 -0.75 7.49
N TRP A 55 8.33 -1.25 6.32
CA TRP A 55 8.79 -0.70 5.04
C TRP A 55 8.37 0.76 4.84
N LEU A 56 7.12 1.12 5.16
CA LEU A 56 6.61 2.49 5.04
C LEU A 56 7.39 3.48 5.90
N GLU A 57 7.67 3.14 7.15
CA GLU A 57 8.46 3.99 8.05
C GLU A 57 9.90 4.20 7.54
N HIS A 58 10.50 3.17 6.94
CA HIS A 58 11.82 3.31 6.30
C HIS A 58 11.77 4.21 5.05
N GLN A 59 10.72 4.12 4.24
CA GLN A 59 10.59 4.94 3.03
C GLN A 59 10.22 6.40 3.35
N LYS A 60 9.41 6.65 4.38
CA LYS A 60 8.99 7.99 4.80
C LYS A 60 10.18 8.92 5.06
N ARG A 61 11.30 8.38 5.55
CA ARG A 61 12.55 9.13 5.77
C ARG A 61 13.19 9.68 4.49
N ARG A 62 12.77 9.21 3.31
CA ARG A 62 13.31 9.62 2.01
C ARG A 62 12.59 10.84 1.40
N GLY A 63 11.56 11.38 2.07
CA GLY A 63 10.89 12.63 1.67
C GLY A 63 9.83 12.50 0.56
N PHE A 64 9.57 11.29 0.08
CA PHE A 64 8.51 11.00 -0.91
C PHE A 64 7.43 10.11 -0.30
N ILE A 65 6.21 10.21 -0.82
CA ILE A 65 5.12 9.30 -0.45
C ILE A 65 5.49 7.88 -0.94
N PRO A 66 5.64 6.90 -0.04
CA PRO A 66 6.05 5.55 -0.43
C PRO A 66 5.05 4.96 -1.43
N THR A 67 5.55 4.42 -2.54
CA THR A 67 4.72 3.83 -3.59
C THR A 67 4.95 2.33 -3.66
N ILE A 68 3.87 1.55 -3.50
CA ILE A 68 3.85 0.10 -3.62
C ILE A 68 3.49 -0.24 -5.07
N ASP A 69 4.48 -0.60 -5.87
CA ASP A 69 4.27 -1.19 -7.19
C ASP A 69 4.14 -2.72 -7.11
N HIS A 70 3.95 -3.38 -8.24
CA HIS A 70 3.79 -4.84 -8.32
C HIS A 70 5.01 -5.64 -7.82
N HIS A 71 6.24 -5.13 -8.00
CA HIS A 71 7.46 -5.78 -7.51
C HIS A 71 7.58 -5.63 -6.00
N GLN A 72 7.25 -4.44 -5.48
CA GLN A 72 7.26 -4.22 -4.05
C GLN A 72 6.12 -4.96 -3.37
N ALA A 73 4.95 -5.04 -4.00
CA ALA A 73 3.80 -5.76 -3.46
C ALA A 73 4.12 -7.23 -3.21
N SER A 74 4.77 -7.92 -4.17
CA SER A 74 5.14 -9.33 -4.01
C SER A 74 6.16 -9.59 -2.89
N ARG A 75 6.87 -8.56 -2.42
CA ARG A 75 7.81 -8.64 -1.30
C ARG A 75 7.18 -8.34 0.06
N LEU A 76 5.95 -7.84 0.06
CA LEU A 76 5.25 -7.35 1.25
C LEU A 76 4.03 -8.19 1.63
N ILE A 77 3.81 -9.31 0.95
CA ILE A 77 2.70 -10.24 1.20
C ILE A 77 3.06 -11.30 2.23
N ARG A 78 2.05 -11.86 2.88
CA ARG A 78 2.22 -13.09 3.68
C ARG A 78 2.46 -14.28 2.75
N ALA A 79 3.47 -15.09 3.07
CA ALA A 79 3.73 -16.37 2.42
C ALA A 79 2.67 -17.41 2.77
#